data_AF-A0A2G9XGY9-F1
#
_entry.id   AF-A0A2G9XGY9-F1
#
_cell.length_a   1.000
_cell.length_b   1.000
_cell.length_c   1.000
_cell.angle_alpha   90.00
_cell.angle_beta   90.00
_cell.angle_gamma   90.00
#
_symmetry.space_group_name_H-M   'P 1'
#
loop_
_entity.id
_entity.type
_entity.pdbx_description
1 polymer ?
#
loop_
_entity_poly.entity_id
_entity_poly.type
_entity_poly.pdbx_seq_one_letter_code
_entity_poly.pdbx_strand_id
1 'polypeptide(L)' 'MKLSELVVLIKGGGEQASGVAHRLACSHFKVCITEMPNPQAVRRGVAFCEAVYDGEKEIEGVAA' A
#
# COMPACT_ATOMS: atom_id res chain seq x y z
N MET A 1 -21.56 -10.39 -7.26
CA MET A 1 -20.15 -10.21 -6.85
C MET A 1 -20.14 -9.88 -5.37
N LYS A 2 -19.42 -10.64 -4.53
CA LYS A 2 -19.32 -10.30 -3.11
C LYS A 2 -18.31 -9.17 -2.94
N LEU A 3 -18.57 -8.25 -2.02
CA LEU A 3 -17.65 -7.12 -1.77
C LEU A 3 -16.25 -7.61 -1.36
N SER A 4 -16.17 -8.77 -0.68
CA SER A 4 -14.92 -9.45 -0.29
C SER A 4 -14.08 -9.97 -1.46
N GLU A 5 -14.64 -10.05 -2.67
CA GLU A 5 -13.94 -10.50 -3.88
C GLU A 5 -13.37 -9.33 -4.69
N LEU A 6 -13.73 -8.10 -4.34
CA LEU A 6 -13.28 -6.90 -5.04
C LEU A 6 -11.82 -6.61 -4.72
N VAL A 7 -11.01 -6.44 -5.76
CA VAL A 7 -9.62 -6.01 -5.65
C VAL A 7 -9.57 -4.50 -5.86
N VAL A 8 -9.08 -3.77 -4.86
CA VAL A 8 -8.88 -2.33 -4.93
C VAL A 8 -7.47 -2.05 -5.43
N LEU A 9 -7.37 -1.48 -6.63
CA LEU A 9 -6.10 -1.03 -7.19
C LEU A 9 -5.82 0.41 -6.77
N ILE A 10 -4.65 0.65 -6.16
CA ILE A 10 -4.17 1.96 -5.76
C ILE A 10 -2.93 2.30 -6.60
N LYS A 11 -2.93 3.47 -7.21
CA LYS A 11 -1.81 3.99 -7.99
C LYS A 11 -0.96 4.91 -7.12
N GLY A 12 0.30 4.55 -6.94
CA GLY A 12 1.26 5.23 -6.06
C GLY A 12 1.25 4.64 -4.64
N GLY A 13 2.44 4.55 -4.05
CA GLY A 13 2.68 3.99 -2.71
C GLY A 13 3.16 5.02 -1.70
N GLY A 14 3.00 6.32 -2.00
CA GLY A 14 3.36 7.40 -1.09
C GLY A 14 2.49 7.45 0.17
N GLU A 15 2.72 8.43 1.03
CA GLU A 15 2.13 8.53 2.38
C GLU A 15 0.60 8.45 2.40
N GLN A 16 -0.06 9.22 1.53
CA GLN A 16 -1.52 9.28 1.48
C GLN A 16 -2.11 7.96 0.97
N ALA A 17 -1.52 7.40 -0.09
CA ALA A 17 -1.96 6.13 -0.67
C ALA A 17 -1.76 4.97 0.31
N SER A 18 -0.66 5.00 1.08
CA SER A 18 -0.36 3.98 2.09
C SER A 18 -1.36 3.99 3.23
N GLY A 19 -1.80 5.15 3.70
CA GLY A 19 -2.87 5.25 4.70
C GLY A 19 -4.19 4.65 4.20
N VAL A 20 -4.55 4.89 2.93
CA VAL A 20 -5.75 4.30 2.31
C VAL A 20 -5.60 2.78 2.18
N ALA A 21 -4.46 2.31 1.68
CA ALA A 21 -4.16 0.90 1.51
C ALA A 21 -4.22 0.15 2.85
N HIS A 22 -3.58 0.71 3.88
CA HIS A 22 -3.58 0.17 5.24
C HIS A 22 -5.01 0.03 5.77
N ARG A 23 -5.83 1.09 5.67
CA ARG A 23 -7.21 1.05 6.17
C ARG A 23 -8.06 0.01 5.45
N LEU A 24 -7.90 -0.14 4.14
CA LEU A 24 -8.61 -1.13 3.34
C LEU A 24 -8.17 -2.56 3.68
N ALA A 25 -6.86 -2.79 3.85
CA ALA A 25 -6.32 -4.08 4.27
C ALA A 25 -6.83 -4.49 5.66
N CYS A 26 -6.82 -3.58 6.64
CA CYS A 26 -7.42 -3.82 7.96
C CYS A 26 -8.93 -4.07 7.92
N SER A 27 -9.61 -3.60 6.87
CA SER A 27 -11.04 -3.85 6.64
C SER A 27 -11.30 -5.10 5.78
N HIS A 28 -10.27 -5.94 5.59
CA HIS A 28 -10.31 -7.20 4.84
C HIS A 28 -10.59 -7.09 3.34
N PHE A 29 -10.34 -5.92 2.74
CA PHE A 29 -10.31 -5.79 1.29
C PHE A 29 -9.02 -6.35 0.71
N LYS A 30 -9.10 -6.87 -0.52
CA LYS A 30 -7.91 -7.19 -1.31
C LYS A 30 -7.38 -5.91 -1.92
N VAL A 31 -6.15 -5.53 -1.60
CA VAL A 31 -5.53 -4.29 -2.08
C VAL A 31 -4.32 -4.63 -2.94
N CYS A 32 -4.16 -3.93 -4.05
CA CYS A 32 -2.96 -3.96 -4.88
C CYS A 32 -2.46 -2.53 -5.05
N ILE A 33 -1.21 -2.29 -4.72
CA ILE A 33 -0.55 -0.99 -4.89
C ILE A 33 0.40 -1.10 -6.08
N THR A 34 0.42 -0.09 -6.93
CA THR A 34 1.38 0.02 -8.04
C THR A 34 2.28 1.21 -7.84
N GLU A 35 3.56 1.07 -8.15
CA GLU A 35 4.54 2.16 -8.09
C GLU A 35 5.47 2.17 -9.30
N MET A 36 6.08 3.34 -9.52
CA MET A 36 7.23 3.50 -10.40
C MET A 36 8.52 2.99 -9.73
N PRO A 37 9.58 2.69 -10.51
CA PRO A 37 10.83 2.15 -9.95
C PRO A 37 11.57 3.05 -8.96
N ASN A 38 11.34 4.36 -9.00
CA ASN A 38 11.98 5.34 -8.11
C ASN A 38 10.92 6.23 -7.46
N PRO A 39 10.13 5.70 -6.52
CA PRO A 39 9.03 6.45 -5.91
C PRO A 39 9.53 7.61 -5.04
N GLN A 40 8.70 8.65 -4.97
CA GLN A 40 8.94 9.84 -4.16
C GLN A 40 8.04 9.83 -2.93
N ALA A 41 8.65 9.83 -1.75
CA ALA A 41 7.97 10.00 -0.48
C ALA A 41 8.80 10.92 0.44
N VAL A 42 8.10 11.82 1.12
CA VAL A 42 8.68 12.70 2.14
C VAL A 42 8.84 11.91 3.44
N ARG A 43 7.81 11.14 3.84
CA ARG A 43 7.83 10.33 5.07
C ARG A 43 7.87 8.84 4.73
N ARG A 44 9.07 8.35 4.39
CA ARG A 44 9.35 6.95 4.00
C ARG A 44 8.95 5.90 5.04
N GLY A 45 9.03 6.23 6.33
CA GLY A 45 8.64 5.31 7.41
C GLY A 45 7.19 4.83 7.33
N VAL A 46 6.30 5.62 6.72
CA VAL A 46 4.86 5.37 6.59
C VAL A 46 4.40 5.23 5.14
N ALA A 47 5.34 4.97 4.22
CA ALA A 47 5.05 4.81 2.80
C ALA A 47 5.39 3.39 2.35
N PHE A 48 4.41 2.65 1.84
CA PHE A 48 4.59 1.32 1.27
C PHE A 48 5.46 1.34 0.00
N CYS A 49 5.70 2.51 -0.60
CA CYS A 49 6.62 2.62 -1.72
C CYS A 49 8.06 2.18 -1.39
N GLU A 50 8.45 2.11 -0.11
CA GLU A 50 9.76 1.56 0.25
C GLU A 50 9.91 0.08 -0.11
N ALA A 51 8.80 -0.67 -0.24
CA ALA A 51 8.82 -2.05 -0.72
C ALA A 51 9.39 -2.18 -2.14
N VAL A 52 9.38 -1.10 -2.95
CA VAL A 52 10.04 -1.09 -4.26
C VAL A 52 11.55 -1.24 -4.13
N TYR A 53 12.14 -0.71 -3.05
CA TYR A 53 13.57 -0.79 -2.78
C TYR A 53 13.93 -2.02 -1.94
N ASP A 54 13.16 -2.28 -0.88
CA ASP A 54 13.47 -3.28 0.15
C ASP A 54 12.84 -4.65 -0.13
N GLY A 55 11.93 -4.74 -1.10
CA GLY A 55 11.16 -5.95 -1.43
C GLY A 55 9.92 -6.16 -0.57
N GLU A 56 9.91 -5.60 0.65
CA GLU A 56 8.76 -5.60 1.56
C GLU A 56 8.76 -4.33 2.42
N LYS A 57 7.59 -3.93 2.90
CA LYS A 57 7.44 -2.85 3.88
C LYS A 57 6.29 -3.14 4.84
N GLU A 58 6.62 -3.24 6.12
CA GLU A 58 5.61 -3.31 7.19
C GLU A 58 5.30 -1.93 7.76
N ILE A 59 4.01 -1.64 7.90
CA ILE A 59 3.48 -0.46 8.59
C ILE A 59 2.36 -0.95 9.52
N GLU A 60 2.54 -0.76 10.83
CA GLU A 60 1.52 -1.07 11.86
C GLU A 60 0.91 -2.48 11.74
N GLY A 61 1.72 -3.49 11.39
CA GLY A 61 1.26 -4.89 11.24
C GLY A 61 0.69 -5.25 9.87
N VAL A 62 0.66 -4.32 8.92
CA VAL A 62 0.30 -4.58 7.52
C VAL A 62 1.57 -4.57 6.68
N ALA A 63 1.83 -5.69 5.99
CA ALA A 63 2.94 -5.83 5.06
C ALA A 63 2.47 -5.61 3.61
N ALA A 64 3.27 -4.87 2.83
CA ALA A 64 3.12 -4.67 1.39
C ALA A 64 4.43 -4.96 0.67
#